data_AF-A0A6N9VBU0-F1
#
_entry.id   AF-A0A6N9VBU0-F1
#
_cell.length_a   1.000
_cell.length_b   1.000
_cell.length_c   1.000
_cell.angle_alpha   90.00
_cell.angle_beta   90.00
_cell.angle_gamma   90.00
#
_symmetry.space_group_name_H-M   'P 1'
#
loop_
_entity.id
_entity.type
_entity.pdbx_description
1 polymer ?
#
loop_
_entity_poly.entity_id
_entity_poly.type
_entity_poly.pdbx_seq_one_letter_code
_entity_poly.pdbx_strand_id
1 'polypeptide(L)'
;MNDVQGRCPACGSTSLFLGSGGYVTCARLECPEPDAASSLLERPEVASQAPRRSRRDDWMGVVRLLGGLAAVSWLIVIVATIAWAGGDSEAVEGVVAFSMAGALLMWGAFSIWRGERG
;
A
#
# COMPACT_ATOMS: atom_id res chain seq x y z
N MET A 1 27.53 -7.58 18.23
CA MET A 1 27.58 -6.18 18.69
C MET A 1 26.58 -5.37 17.86
N ASN A 2 25.61 -4.71 18.50
CA ASN A 2 24.65 -3.82 17.83
C ASN A 2 25.10 -2.37 18.00
N ASP A 3 26.15 -1.99 17.27
CA ASP A 3 26.55 -0.59 17.16
C ASP A 3 25.56 0.14 16.26
N VAL A 4 24.99 1.23 16.78
CA VAL A 4 24.00 2.04 16.08
C VAL A 4 24.74 3.10 15.26
N GLN A 5 24.42 3.18 13.97
CA GLN A 5 24.98 4.22 13.09
C GLN A 5 24.45 5.59 13.53
N GLY A 6 25.34 6.48 13.95
CA GLY A 6 24.95 7.82 14.39
C GLY A 6 25.99 8.47 15.29
N ARG A 7 25.66 9.68 15.78
CA ARG A 7 26.45 10.41 16.77
C ARG A 7 25.58 10.68 17.99
N CYS A 8 26.16 10.57 19.18
CA CYS A 8 25.51 10.99 20.41
C CYS A 8 25.22 12.49 20.34
N PRO A 9 23.98 12.94 20.57
CA PRO A 9 23.63 14.36 20.52
C PRO A 9 24.28 15.17 21.65
N ALA A 10 24.64 14.53 22.78
CA ALA A 10 25.25 15.20 23.93
C ALA A 10 26.78 15.36 23.80
N CYS A 11 27.50 14.32 23.35
CA CYS A 11 28.97 14.34 23.27
C CYS A 11 29.54 14.26 21.84
N GLY A 12 28.69 14.09 20.82
CA GLY A 12 29.10 13.99 19.41
C GLY A 12 29.82 12.69 19.01
N SER A 13 30.05 11.77 19.96
CA SER A 13 30.78 10.52 19.72
C SER A 13 29.94 9.50 18.93
N THR A 14 30.59 8.65 18.14
CA THR A 14 29.93 7.61 17.34
C THR A 14 29.74 6.29 18.08
N SER A 15 29.97 6.25 19.39
CA SER A 15 29.87 5.05 20.21
C SER A 15 28.46 4.90 20.79
N LEU A 16 27.46 4.79 19.91
CA LEU A 16 26.08 4.51 20.30
C LEU A 16 25.81 3.01 20.24
N PHE A 17 25.19 2.48 21.28
CA PHE A 17 24.88 1.07 21.44
C PHE A 17 23.39 0.86 21.68
N LEU A 18 22.83 -0.20 21.09
CA LEU A 18 21.44 -0.61 21.31
C LEU A 18 21.36 -1.60 22.48
N GLY A 19 20.75 -1.18 23.58
CA GLY A 19 20.46 -2.03 24.73
C GLY A 19 19.36 -3.05 24.46
N SER A 20 19.25 -4.08 25.31
CA SER A 20 18.27 -5.16 25.18
C SER A 20 16.80 -4.70 25.33
N GLY A 21 16.56 -3.48 25.81
CA GLY A 21 15.23 -2.87 25.92
C GLY A 21 14.80 -2.05 24.69
N GLY A 22 15.61 -2.02 23.62
CA GLY A 22 15.33 -1.17 22.45
C GLY A 22 15.76 0.29 22.61
N TYR A 23 16.43 0.62 23.71
CA TYR A 23 16.93 1.95 24.01
C TYR A 23 18.35 2.14 23.45
N VAL A 24 18.62 3.33 22.89
CA VAL A 24 19.93 3.69 22.34
C VAL A 24 20.69 4.54 23.36
N THR A 25 21.86 4.07 23.78
CA THR A 25 22.69 4.74 24.80
C THR A 25 24.11 4.99 24.31
N CYS A 26 24.74 6.06 24.79
CA CYS A 26 26.16 6.32 24.53
C CYS A 26 27.04 5.45 25.43
N ALA A 27 28.01 4.75 24.86
CA ALA A 27 28.96 3.90 25.58
C ALA A 27 30.11 4.69 26.26
N ARG A 28 30.06 6.03 26.27
CA ARG A 28 31.14 6.88 26.77
C ARG A 28 30.85 7.30 28.20
N LEU A 29 31.73 6.88 29.13
CA LEU A 29 31.61 7.15 30.57
C LEU A 29 31.67 8.64 30.92
N GLU A 30 32.34 9.45 30.10
CA GLU A 30 32.46 10.90 30.28
C GLU A 30 31.27 11.69 29.70
N CYS A 31 30.27 11.01 29.12
CA CYS A 31 29.12 11.69 28.53
C CYS A 31 28.23 12.26 29.64
N PRO A 32 27.92 13.57 29.63
CA PRO A 32 27.04 14.17 30.63
C PRO A 32 25.62 13.63 30.55
N GLU A 33 25.19 13.17 29.36
CA GLU A 33 23.83 12.70 29.12
C GLU A 33 23.84 11.50 28.14
N PRO A 34 24.10 10.27 28.62
CA PRO A 34 24.26 9.09 27.78
C PRO A 34 22.95 8.57 27.18
N ASP A 35 21.80 8.94 27.75
CA ASP A 35 20.44 8.58 27.36
C ASP A 35 19.77 9.61 26.43
N ALA A 36 20.43 10.76 26.18
CA ALA A 36 19.93 11.80 25.28
C ALA A 36 19.54 11.29 23.87
N ALA A 37 20.21 10.24 23.38
CA ALA A 37 19.86 9.59 22.12
C ALA A 37 18.50 8.86 22.20
N SER A 38 18.24 8.15 23.30
CA SER A 38 16.97 7.45 23.53
C SER A 38 15.82 8.43 23.67
N SER A 39 16.01 9.50 24.45
CA SER A 39 15.00 10.54 24.68
C SER A 39 14.57 11.26 23.40
N LEU A 40 15.46 11.39 22.41
CA LEU A 40 15.11 11.92 21.08
C LEU A 40 14.32 10.94 20.22
N LEU A 41 14.59 9.63 20.36
CA LEU A 41 13.88 8.58 19.62
C LEU A 41 12.50 8.30 20.23
N GLU A 42 12.37 8.40 21.55
CA GLU A 42 11.11 8.25 22.29
C GLU A 42 10.20 9.47 22.13
N ARG A 43 10.72 10.61 21.65
CA ARG A 43 9.87 11.74 21.28
C ARG A 43 8.87 11.22 20.25
N PRO A 44 7.56 11.24 20.57
CA PRO A 44 6.59 10.46 19.85
C PRO A 44 6.64 10.82 18.38
N GLU A 45 6.90 9.79 17.60
CA GLU A 45 6.99 9.74 16.15
C GLU A 45 5.64 10.07 15.48
N VAL A 46 4.86 11.02 16.00
CA VAL A 46 3.68 11.54 15.31
C VAL A 46 4.07 12.13 13.94
N ALA A 47 5.36 12.50 13.77
CA ALA A 47 5.93 12.90 12.48
C ALA A 47 6.68 11.78 11.71
N SER A 48 7.07 10.67 12.36
CA SER A 48 7.88 9.61 11.74
C SER A 48 7.14 8.29 11.53
N GLN A 49 5.92 8.17 12.05
CA GLN A 49 4.92 7.16 11.68
C GLN A 49 3.91 7.68 10.64
N ALA A 50 4.20 8.79 9.95
CA ALA A 50 3.66 8.95 8.61
C ALA A 50 4.10 7.71 7.83
N PRO A 51 3.16 6.89 7.32
CA PRO A 51 3.49 5.56 6.85
C PRO A 51 4.62 5.69 5.82
N ARG A 52 5.77 5.05 6.08
CA ARG A 52 6.68 4.65 5.00
C ARG A 52 5.95 3.59 4.17
N ARG A 53 4.93 4.06 3.46
CA ARG A 53 4.16 3.34 2.47
C ARG A 53 5.12 3.13 1.32
N SER A 54 5.71 1.93 1.27
CA SER A 54 6.44 1.50 0.10
C SER A 54 5.44 1.53 -1.06
N ARG A 55 5.70 2.38 -2.06
CA ARG A 55 4.96 2.43 -3.33
C ARG A 55 4.88 1.05 -4.02
N ARG A 56 5.67 0.08 -3.57
CA ARG A 56 5.74 -1.30 -4.07
C ARG A 56 4.55 -2.17 -3.62
N ASP A 57 3.89 -1.84 -2.51
CA ASP A 57 2.76 -2.61 -1.98
C ASP A 57 1.40 -2.22 -2.59
N ASP A 58 1.34 -1.08 -3.32
CA ASP A 58 0.15 -0.63 -4.05
C ASP A 58 -0.11 -1.49 -5.31
N TRP A 59 0.94 -2.11 -5.87
CA TRP A 59 0.85 -2.96 -7.07
C TRP A 59 -0.03 -4.19 -6.85
N MET A 60 -0.04 -4.75 -5.63
CA MET A 60 -0.92 -5.87 -5.28
C MET A 60 -2.40 -5.47 -5.23
N GLY A 61 -2.72 -4.21 -4.95
CA GLY A 61 -4.09 -3.70 -5.02
C GLY A 61 -4.61 -3.66 -6.46
N VAL A 62 -3.78 -3.18 -7.38
CA VAL A 62 -4.08 -3.16 -8.83
C VAL A 62 -4.21 -4.58 -9.40
N VAL A 63 -3.32 -5.50 -9.03
CA VAL A 63 -3.41 -6.91 -9.49
C VAL A 63 -4.68 -7.59 -8.99
N ARG A 64 -5.11 -7.34 -7.74
CA ARG A 64 -6.36 -7.87 -7.19
C ARG A 64 -7.59 -7.31 -7.92
N LEU A 65 -7.61 -6.02 -8.23
CA LEU A 65 -8.69 -5.40 -9.01
C LEU A 65 -8.75 -5.93 -10.44
N LEU A 66 -7.61 -6.02 -11.12
CA LEU A 66 -7.52 -6.57 -12.49
C LEU A 66 -7.92 -8.05 -12.54
N GLY A 67 -7.51 -8.84 -11.54
CA GLY A 67 -7.92 -10.25 -11.42
C GLY A 67 -9.43 -10.42 -11.23
N GLY A 68 -10.05 -9.56 -10.41
CA GLY A 68 -11.51 -9.56 -10.22
C GLY A 68 -12.27 -9.23 -11.51
N LEU A 69 -11.81 -8.23 -12.27
CA LEU A 69 -12.40 -7.85 -13.55
C LEU A 69 -12.28 -8.96 -14.60
N ALA A 70 -11.13 -9.65 -14.65
CA ALA A 70 -10.94 -10.78 -15.55
C ALA A 70 -11.88 -11.95 -15.23
N ALA A 71 -12.09 -12.26 -13.95
CA ALA A 71 -13.03 -13.31 -13.53
C ALA A 71 -14.49 -12.97 -13.90
N VAL A 72 -14.91 -11.72 -13.70
CA VAL A 72 -16.25 -11.24 -14.11
C VAL A 72 -16.41 -11.31 -15.62
N SER A 73 -15.40 -10.86 -16.38
CA SER A 73 -15.41 -10.94 -17.84
C SER A 73 -15.52 -12.40 -18.34
N TRP A 74 -14.80 -13.32 -17.71
CA TRP A 74 -14.83 -14.74 -18.08
C TRP A 74 -16.20 -15.39 -17.77
N LEU A 75 -16.82 -15.04 -16.64
CA LEU A 75 -18.19 -15.46 -16.32
C LEU A 75 -19.21 -14.95 -17.34
N ILE A 76 -19.10 -13.70 -17.79
CA ILE A 76 -20.00 -13.13 -18.83
C ILE A 76 -19.87 -13.92 -20.13
N VAL A 77 -18.65 -14.26 -20.55
CA VAL A 77 -18.42 -15.06 -21.77
C VAL A 77 -19.06 -16.46 -21.65
N ILE A 78 -18.93 -17.12 -20.49
CA ILE A 78 -19.55 -18.43 -20.25
C ILE A 78 -21.07 -18.34 -20.36
N VAL A 79 -21.69 -17.37 -19.67
CA VAL A 79 -23.15 -17.18 -19.70
C VAL A 79 -23.64 -16.89 -21.11
N ALA A 80 -22.96 -16.02 -21.85
CA ALA A 80 -23.27 -15.72 -23.25
C ALA A 80 -23.17 -16.96 -24.15
N THR A 81 -22.15 -17.80 -23.95
CA THR A 81 -21.94 -19.03 -24.72
C THR A 81 -23.03 -20.06 -24.43
N ILE A 82 -23.41 -20.24 -23.16
CA ILE A 82 -24.51 -21.14 -22.75
C ILE A 82 -25.84 -20.66 -23.33
N ALA A 83 -26.11 -19.35 -23.29
CA ALA A 83 -27.32 -18.76 -23.86
C ALA A 83 -27.39 -18.95 -25.38
N TRP A 84 -26.27 -18.75 -26.10
CA TRP A 84 -26.18 -18.97 -27.54
C TRP A 84 -26.41 -20.43 -27.93
N ALA A 85 -25.83 -21.38 -27.19
CA ALA A 85 -26.01 -22.81 -27.43
C ALA A 85 -27.46 -23.29 -27.18
N GLY A 86 -28.24 -22.55 -26.38
CA GLY A 86 -29.64 -22.86 -26.07
C GLY A 86 -30.65 -22.43 -27.15
N GLY A 87 -30.24 -21.63 -28.15
CA GLY A 87 -31.13 -21.18 -29.23
C GLY A 87 -32.08 -20.03 -28.86
N ASP A 88 -31.89 -19.40 -27.70
CA ASP A 88 -32.70 -18.27 -27.21
C ASP A 88 -32.07 -16.92 -27.64
N SER A 89 -32.43 -16.44 -28.84
CA SER A 89 -31.88 -15.20 -29.42
C SER A 89 -32.26 -13.93 -28.64
N GLU A 90 -33.33 -13.96 -27.84
CA GLU A 90 -33.77 -12.83 -27.01
C GLU A 90 -32.88 -12.63 -25.76
N ALA A 91 -32.26 -13.70 -25.26
CA ALA A 91 -31.34 -13.64 -24.12
C ALA A 91 -29.99 -12.98 -24.50
N VAL A 92 -29.60 -13.05 -25.77
CA VAL A 92 -28.31 -12.52 -26.27
C VAL A 92 -28.31 -10.99 -26.28
N GLU A 93 -29.42 -10.36 -26.68
CA GLU A 93 -29.59 -8.90 -26.64
C GLU A 93 -29.48 -8.35 -25.21
N GLY A 94 -30.10 -9.05 -24.24
CA GLY A 94 -30.04 -8.66 -22.82
C GLY A 94 -28.62 -8.69 -22.26
N VAL A 95 -27.81 -9.69 -22.63
CA VAL A 95 -26.40 -9.80 -22.20
C VAL A 95 -25.53 -8.71 -22.84
N VAL A 96 -25.75 -8.40 -24.12
CA VAL A 96 -25.03 -7.32 -24.82
C VAL A 96 -25.35 -5.96 -24.20
N ALA A 97 -26.63 -5.68 -23.92
CA ALA A 97 -27.06 -4.44 -23.29
C ALA A 97 -26.47 -4.28 -21.87
N PHE A 98 -26.44 -5.34 -21.08
CA PHE A 98 -25.86 -5.32 -19.74
C PHE A 98 -24.34 -5.11 -19.76
N SER A 99 -23.67 -5.70 -20.77
CA SER A 99 -22.22 -5.54 -20.98
C SER A 99 -21.85 -4.10 -21.39
N MET A 100 -22.65 -3.48 -22.26
CA MET A 100 -22.47 -2.06 -22.65
C MET A 100 -22.73 -1.10 -21.48
N ALA A 101 -23.79 -1.34 -20.69
CA ALA A 101 -24.07 -0.55 -19.50
C ALA A 101 -22.94 -0.66 -18.46
N GLY A 102 -22.40 -1.86 -18.24
CA GLY A 102 -21.25 -2.10 -17.37
C GLY A 102 -20.00 -1.37 -17.84
N ALA A 103 -19.70 -1.41 -19.15
CA ALA A 103 -18.56 -0.71 -19.74
C ALA A 103 -18.68 0.82 -19.61
N LEU A 104 -19.88 1.38 -19.79
CA LEU A 104 -20.15 2.82 -19.62
C LEU A 104 -20.00 3.26 -18.16
N LEU A 105 -20.46 2.47 -17.19
CA LEU A 105 -20.27 2.76 -15.76
C LEU A 105 -18.78 2.72 -15.37
N MET A 106 -18.03 1.73 -15.87
CA MET A 106 -16.58 1.67 -15.66
C MET A 106 -15.85 2.87 -16.28
N TRP A 107 -16.22 3.25 -17.50
CA TRP A 107 -15.65 4.44 -18.15
C TRP A 107 -15.97 5.71 -17.37
N GLY A 108 -17.22 5.89 -16.93
CA GLY A 108 -17.64 7.05 -16.13
C GLY A 108 -16.83 7.16 -14.84
N ALA A 109 -16.70 6.06 -14.09
CA ALA A 109 -15.88 6.02 -12.87
C ALA A 109 -14.41 6.34 -13.14
N PHE A 110 -13.84 5.81 -14.24
CA PHE A 110 -12.47 6.09 -14.65
C PHE A 110 -12.25 7.55 -15.07
N SER A 111 -13.22 8.15 -15.77
CA SER A 111 -13.19 9.56 -16.18
C SER A 111 -13.28 10.52 -15.00
N ILE A 112 -14.14 10.24 -14.00
CA ILE A 112 -14.22 11.04 -12.77
C ILE A 112 -12.88 11.00 -12.03
N TRP A 113 -12.33 9.80 -11.82
CA TRP A 113 -11.03 9.62 -11.18
C TRP A 113 -9.87 10.31 -11.92
N ARG A 114 -9.93 10.37 -13.26
CA ARG A 114 -8.92 11.07 -14.07
C ARG A 114 -9.05 12.61 -13.95
N GLY A 115 -10.26 13.13 -13.80
CA GLY A 115 -10.53 14.56 -13.66
C GLY A 115 -10.03 15.17 -12.36
N GLU A 116 -10.00 14.41 -11.26
CA GLU A 116 -9.49 14.87 -9.96
C GLU A 116 -7.95 14.96 -9.87
N ARG A 117 -7.23 14.55 -10.93
CA ARG A 117 -5.77 14.69 -11.04
C ARG A 117 -5.32 15.88 -11.89
N GLY A 118 -6.26 16.65 -12.45
CA GLY A 118 -6.00 17.82 -13.29
C GLY A 118 -5.84 19.10 -12.50
#